data_AF-A0A3D0GY83-F1
#
_entry.id   AF-A0A3D0GY83-F1
#
_cell.length_a   1.000
_cell.length_b   1.000
_cell.length_c   1.000
_cell.angle_alpha   90.00
_cell.angle_beta   90.00
_cell.angle_gamma   90.00
#
_symmetry.space_group_name_H-M   'P 1'
#
loop_
_entity.id
_entity.type
_entity.pdbx_description
1 polymer ?
#
loop_
_entity_poly.entity_id
_entity_poly.type
_entity_poly.pdbx_seq_one_letter_code
_entity_poly.pdbx_strand_id
1 'polypeptide(L)'
;MRVISSKSKNAESFYISKGYINDKGVSTSTIIRKLGTLQDLIKEHGPTRDDVLAWAKEEARLETLKYKEEQKSKAVQITFHADRQLDYDQQVLYRGGYLFLQSIYYSLALDKTCRKLRDKYKFKYDINAILSDMIFAR
;
A
#
# COMPACT_ATOMS: atom_id res chain seq x y z
N MET A 1 -6.89 -14.31 5.81
CA MET A 1 -7.28 -15.37 4.85
C MET A 1 -8.54 -16.05 5.39
N ARG A 2 -9.31 -16.80 4.59
CA ARG A 2 -10.54 -17.48 5.03
C ARG A 2 -10.54 -18.95 4.61
N VAL A 3 -11.07 -19.81 5.47
CA VAL A 3 -11.29 -21.22 5.16
C VAL A 3 -12.57 -21.34 4.33
N ILE A 4 -12.49 -22.03 3.19
CA ILE A 4 -13.63 -22.40 2.35
C ILE A 4 -13.73 -23.92 2.38
N SER A 5 -14.90 -24.46 2.68
CA SER A 5 -15.20 -25.86 2.44
C SER A 5 -15.99 -26.01 1.14
N SER A 6 -15.59 -26.98 0.32
CA SER A 6 -16.34 -27.39 -0.87
C SER A 6 -16.87 -28.79 -0.64
N LYS A 7 -18.21 -28.94 -0.71
CA LYS A 7 -18.88 -30.23 -0.57
C LYS A 7 -19.19 -30.80 -1.95
N SER A 8 -18.66 -31.97 -2.25
CA SER A 8 -19.08 -32.83 -3.37
C SER A 8 -19.89 -34.01 -2.83
N LYS A 9 -20.61 -34.73 -3.71
CA LYS A 9 -21.43 -35.90 -3.33
C LYS A 9 -20.66 -36.94 -2.51
N ASN A 10 -19.34 -37.04 -2.67
CA ASN A 10 -18.51 -38.09 -2.06
C ASN A 10 -17.41 -37.55 -1.14
N ALA A 11 -17.17 -36.24 -1.08
CA ALA A 11 -16.05 -35.66 -0.32
C ALA A 11 -16.29 -34.19 0.03
N GLU A 12 -15.97 -33.81 1.27
CA GLU A 12 -15.84 -32.40 1.70
C GLU A 12 -14.34 -32.04 1.76
N SER A 13 -13.90 -31.04 1.01
CA SER A 13 -12.50 -30.58 0.99
C SER A 13 -12.38 -29.16 1.53
N PHE A 14 -11.29 -28.88 2.24
CA PHE A 14 -11.01 -27.57 2.85
C PHE A 14 -9.87 -26.84 2.13
N TYR A 15 -10.06 -25.53 1.94
CA TYR A 15 -9.14 -24.63 1.26
C TYR A 15 -8.93 -23.37 2.08
N ILE A 16 -7.70 -22.84 2.11
CA ILE A 16 -7.43 -21.49 2.58
C ILE A 16 -7.40 -20.57 1.36
N SER A 17 -8.26 -19.55 1.38
CA SER A 17 -8.37 -18.56 0.32
C SER A 17 -8.04 -17.15 0.81
N LYS A 18 -7.54 -16.33 -0.12
CA LYS A 18 -7.26 -14.92 0.09
C LYS A 18 -8.02 -14.09 -0.92
N GLY A 19 -8.78 -13.12 -0.43
CA GLY A 19 -9.37 -12.06 -1.25
C GLY A 19 -8.34 -10.98 -1.56
N TYR A 20 -8.39 -10.46 -2.78
CA TYR A 20 -7.67 -9.26 -3.21
C TYR A 20 -8.55 -8.49 -4.21
N ILE A 21 -8.29 -7.19 -4.35
CA ILE A 21 -8.94 -6.35 -5.35
C ILE A 21 -8.03 -6.36 -6.58
N ASN A 22 -8.57 -6.76 -7.72
CA ASN A 22 -7.82 -6.77 -8.98
C ASN A 22 -7.70 -5.34 -9.54
N ASP A 23 -6.84 -5.12 -10.53
CA ASP A 23 -6.56 -3.80 -11.13
C ASP A 23 -7.82 -3.10 -11.71
N LYS A 24 -8.89 -3.86 -11.93
CA LYS A 24 -10.21 -3.39 -12.40
C LYS A 24 -11.20 -3.05 -11.27
N GLY A 25 -10.77 -3.07 -10.01
CA GLY A 25 -11.62 -2.79 -8.85
C GLY A 25 -12.55 -3.93 -8.42
N VAL A 26 -12.44 -5.12 -9.02
CA VAL A 26 -13.29 -6.28 -8.69
C VAL A 26 -12.66 -7.14 -7.60
N SER A 27 -13.44 -7.45 -6.56
CA SER A 27 -13.03 -8.36 -5.48
C SER A 27 -12.93 -9.79 -6.01
N THR A 28 -11.72 -10.32 -6.06
CA THR A 28 -11.41 -11.68 -6.54
C THR A 28 -10.72 -12.46 -5.42
N SER A 29 -10.89 -13.79 -5.39
CA SER A 29 -10.22 -14.64 -4.40
C SER A 29 -9.33 -15.68 -5.06
N THR A 30 -8.12 -15.86 -4.53
CA THR A 30 -7.19 -16.94 -4.92
C THR A 30 -7.07 -17.95 -3.79
N ILE A 31 -6.96 -19.23 -4.15
CA ILE A 31 -6.69 -20.33 -3.22
C ILE A 31 -5.18 -20.36 -2.95
N ILE A 32 -4.79 -20.23 -1.69
CA ILE A 32 -3.38 -20.24 -1.27
C ILE A 32 -2.92 -21.67 -0.98
N ARG A 33 -3.75 -22.44 -0.28
CA ARG A 33 -3.40 -23.79 0.16
C ARG A 33 -4.62 -24.69 0.22
N LYS A 34 -4.46 -25.94 -0.25
CA LYS A 34 -5.44 -27.01 -0.06
C LYS A 34 -5.07 -27.76 1.23
N LEU A 35 -5.99 -27.79 2.20
CA LEU A 35 -5.77 -28.43 3.49
C LEU A 35 -6.01 -29.94 3.44
N GLY A 36 -6.92 -30.40 2.58
CA GLY A 36 -7.21 -31.83 2.40
C GLY A 36 -8.71 -32.15 2.41
N THR A 37 -9.03 -33.44 2.55
CA THR A 37 -10.40 -33.97 2.61
C THR A 37 -10.78 -34.25 4.06
N LEU A 38 -12.06 -34.07 4.41
CA LEU A 38 -12.59 -34.29 5.75
C LEU A 38 -12.23 -35.68 6.31
N GLN A 39 -12.21 -36.73 5.48
CA GLN A 39 -11.84 -38.09 5.92
C GLN A 39 -10.38 -38.23 6.38
N ASP A 40 -9.47 -37.44 5.80
CA ASP A 40 -8.04 -37.46 6.18
C ASP A 40 -7.82 -36.58 7.42
N LEU A 41 -8.49 -35.42 7.46
CA LEU A 41 -8.40 -34.46 8.56
C LEU A 41 -9.05 -34.95 9.86
N ILE A 42 -10.12 -35.76 9.79
CA ILE A 42 -10.74 -36.40 10.97
C ILE A 42 -9.78 -37.42 11.61
N LYS A 43 -8.96 -38.13 10.81
CA LYS A 43 -8.01 -39.12 11.35
C LYS A 43 -6.87 -38.47 12.12
N GLU A 44 -6.44 -37.27 11.72
CA GLU A 44 -5.29 -36.57 12.33
C GLU A 44 -5.69 -35.61 13.45
N HIS A 45 -6.87 -34.98 13.39
CA HIS A 45 -7.18 -33.82 14.24
C HIS A 45 -8.48 -33.92 15.06
N GLY A 46 -9.19 -35.04 15.01
CA GLY A 46 -10.26 -35.36 15.96
C GLY A 46 -11.57 -35.86 15.34
N PRO A 47 -12.46 -36.44 16.15
CA PRO A 47 -13.66 -37.15 15.69
C PRO A 47 -14.76 -36.22 15.15
N THR A 48 -14.72 -34.92 15.43
CA THR A 48 -15.80 -33.98 15.09
C THR A 48 -15.39 -33.01 13.99
N ARG A 49 -16.33 -32.73 13.08
CA ARG A 49 -16.19 -31.71 12.02
C ARG A 49 -15.83 -30.32 12.56
N ASP A 50 -16.24 -30.01 13.80
CA ASP A 50 -15.98 -28.73 14.45
C ASP A 50 -14.51 -28.58 14.87
N ASP A 51 -13.89 -29.68 15.33
CA ASP A 51 -12.48 -29.73 15.70
C ASP A 51 -11.58 -29.50 14.47
N VAL A 52 -11.94 -30.11 13.32
CA VAL A 52 -11.27 -29.89 12.03
C VAL A 52 -11.40 -28.44 11.56
N LEU A 53 -12.56 -27.80 11.80
CA LEU A 53 -12.78 -26.41 11.44
C LEU A 53 -11.98 -25.46 12.33
N ALA A 54 -11.90 -25.74 13.63
CA ALA A 54 -11.09 -25.00 14.59
C ALA A 54 -9.60 -25.07 14.22
N TRP A 55 -9.10 -26.26 13.88
CA TRP A 55 -7.74 -26.46 13.41
C TRP A 55 -7.46 -25.71 12.10
N ALA A 56 -8.35 -25.82 11.10
CA ALA A 56 -8.20 -25.12 9.83
C ALA A 56 -8.19 -23.59 9.98
N LYS A 57 -8.93 -23.08 10.97
CA LYS A 57 -8.95 -21.64 11.31
C LYS A 57 -7.64 -21.20 11.95
N GLU A 58 -7.03 -22.06 12.77
CA GLU A 58 -5.73 -21.78 13.38
C GLU A 58 -4.61 -21.80 12.33
N GLU A 59 -4.61 -22.77 11.41
CA GLU A 59 -3.70 -22.78 10.25
C GLU A 59 -3.84 -21.52 9.39
N ALA A 60 -5.08 -21.09 9.11
CA ALA A 60 -5.33 -19.85 8.37
C ALA A 60 -4.84 -18.59 9.13
N ARG A 61 -4.83 -18.63 10.46
CA ARG A 61 -4.30 -17.55 11.31
C ARG A 61 -2.78 -17.49 11.21
N LEU A 62 -2.09 -18.63 11.34
CA LEU A 62 -0.64 -18.74 11.20
C LEU A 62 -0.17 -18.29 9.81
N GLU A 63 -0.87 -18.74 8.75
CA GLU A 63 -0.55 -18.34 7.37
C GLU A 63 -0.79 -16.84 7.14
N THR A 64 -1.80 -16.25 7.79
CA THR A 64 -2.03 -14.79 7.75
C THR A 64 -0.93 -14.02 8.47
N LEU A 65 -0.40 -14.52 9.59
CA LEU A 65 0.70 -13.90 10.32
C LEU A 65 1.98 -13.92 9.49
N LYS A 66 2.35 -15.08 8.93
CA LYS A 66 3.50 -15.22 8.06
C LYS A 66 3.42 -14.28 6.85
N TYR A 67 2.25 -14.19 6.21
CA TYR A 67 2.04 -13.28 5.09
C TYR A 67 2.23 -11.80 5.47
N LYS A 68 1.79 -11.39 6.67
CA LYS A 68 1.99 -10.02 7.17
C LYS A 68 3.46 -9.73 7.46
N GLU A 69 4.19 -10.70 8.02
CA GLU A 69 5.62 -10.56 8.27
C GLU A 69 6.42 -10.46 6.97
N GLU A 70 6.12 -11.31 5.99
CA GLU A 70 6.69 -11.22 4.65
C GLU A 70 6.37 -9.90 3.96
N GLN A 71 5.17 -9.34 4.15
CA GLN A 71 4.85 -8.01 3.62
C GLN A 71 5.65 -6.89 4.30
N LYS A 72 5.92 -6.98 5.60
CA LYS A 72 6.75 -6.00 6.31
C LYS A 72 8.21 -6.05 5.86
N SER A 73 8.70 -7.23 5.48
CA SER A 73 10.08 -7.42 5.00
C SER A 73 10.24 -7.20 3.48
N LYS A 74 9.17 -6.92 2.75
CA LYS A 74 9.25 -6.48 1.34
C LYS A 74 9.81 -5.06 1.27
N ALA A 75 11.13 -4.97 1.40
CA ALA A 75 11.87 -3.78 1.01
C ALA A 75 11.77 -3.64 -0.51
N VAL A 76 11.11 -2.57 -0.97
CA VAL A 76 11.16 -2.19 -2.38
C VAL A 76 12.54 -1.60 -2.63
N GLN A 77 13.40 -2.33 -3.34
CA GLN A 77 14.67 -1.77 -3.80
C GLN A 77 14.38 -0.78 -4.94
N ILE A 78 14.47 0.51 -4.63
CA ILE A 78 14.40 1.57 -5.63
C ILE A 78 15.84 1.90 -6.01
N THR A 79 16.25 1.49 -7.22
CA THR A 79 17.58 1.81 -7.75
C THR A 79 17.55 3.21 -8.37
N PHE A 80 18.26 4.15 -7.75
CA PHE A 80 18.45 5.48 -8.31
C PHE A 80 19.76 5.52 -9.10
N HIS A 81 19.68 5.93 -10.36
CA HIS A 81 20.84 6.17 -11.20
C HIS A 81 21.11 7.67 -11.25
N ALA A 82 22.21 8.12 -10.66
CA ALA A 82 22.59 9.54 -10.64
C ALA A 82 22.99 10.08 -12.01
N ASP A 83 23.54 9.20 -12.87
CA ASP A 83 24.07 9.57 -14.19
C ASP A 83 23.05 9.43 -15.32
N ARG A 84 21.82 9.00 -15.00
CA ARG A 84 20.76 8.85 -16.02
C ARG A 84 20.26 10.22 -16.42
N GLN A 85 20.57 10.63 -17.65
CA GLN A 85 19.98 11.82 -18.25
C GLN A 85 18.46 11.63 -18.37
N LEU A 86 17.71 12.69 -18.09
CA LEU A 86 16.27 12.72 -18.27
C LEU A 86 15.95 12.66 -19.77
N ASP A 87 14.96 11.86 -20.16
CA ASP A 87 14.50 11.79 -21.54
C ASP A 87 13.94 13.16 -21.95
N TYR A 88 14.41 13.68 -23.09
CA TYR A 88 13.92 14.93 -23.66
C TYR A 88 12.41 14.81 -23.97
N ASP A 89 11.67 15.90 -23.77
CA ASP A 89 10.22 16.00 -24.00
C ASP A 89 9.31 15.27 -22.99
N GLN A 90 9.87 14.81 -21.86
CA GLN A 90 9.08 14.21 -20.78
C GLN A 90 8.77 15.24 -19.68
N GLN A 91 7.49 15.39 -19.33
CA GLN A 91 7.05 16.28 -18.25
C GLN A 91 7.41 15.66 -16.88
N VAL A 92 8.54 16.09 -16.30
CA VAL A 92 9.01 15.57 -15.02
C VAL A 92 8.20 16.20 -13.88
N LEU A 93 7.26 15.42 -13.32
CA LEU A 93 6.49 15.83 -12.15
C LEU A 93 7.32 15.60 -10.86
N TYR A 94 7.98 16.65 -10.38
CA TYR A 94 8.67 16.65 -9.09
C TYR A 94 7.68 16.71 -7.91
N ARG A 95 6.92 15.64 -7.68
CA ARG A 95 5.97 15.58 -6.55
C ARG A 95 6.64 15.60 -5.17
N GLY A 96 7.95 15.33 -5.10
CA GLY A 96 8.73 15.28 -3.85
C GLY A 96 9.69 16.45 -3.62
N GLY A 97 10.22 17.07 -4.69
CA GLY A 97 11.22 18.15 -4.57
C GLY A 97 10.67 19.40 -3.89
N TYR A 98 9.38 19.68 -4.12
CA TYR A 98 8.67 20.81 -3.54
C TYR A 98 8.65 20.82 -2.01
N LEU A 99 8.57 19.65 -1.36
CA LEU A 99 8.42 19.57 0.10
C LEU A 99 9.62 20.14 0.87
N PHE A 100 10.83 20.02 0.31
CA PHE A 100 12.04 20.52 0.97
C PHE A 100 12.21 22.04 0.80
N LEU A 101 11.98 22.57 -0.41
CA LEU A 101 12.03 24.02 -0.61
C LEU A 101 10.89 24.72 0.13
N GLN A 102 9.72 24.10 0.20
CA GLN A 102 8.58 24.65 0.92
C GLN A 102 8.87 24.75 2.43
N SER A 103 9.52 23.75 3.03
CA SER A 103 9.86 23.80 4.46
C SER A 103 10.83 24.94 4.74
N ILE A 104 11.88 25.10 3.93
CA ILE A 104 12.84 26.21 4.04
C ILE A 104 12.13 27.56 3.84
N TYR A 105 11.26 27.68 2.83
CA TYR A 105 10.53 28.91 2.52
C TYR A 105 9.72 29.43 3.72
N TYR A 106 8.99 28.53 4.39
CA TYR A 106 8.21 28.89 5.58
C TYR A 106 9.07 29.02 6.83
N SER A 107 10.16 28.26 6.97
CA SER A 107 11.11 28.41 8.08
C SER A 107 11.78 29.79 8.09
N LEU A 108 12.09 30.35 6.91
CA LEU A 108 12.61 31.72 6.79
C LEU A 108 11.53 32.80 6.93
N ALA A 109 10.26 32.41 7.11
CA ALA A 109 9.12 33.31 7.20
C ALA A 109 9.02 34.30 6.02
N LEU A 110 9.43 33.86 4.82
CA LEU A 110 9.38 34.67 3.61
C LEU A 110 7.95 35.07 3.25
N ASP A 111 6.98 34.22 3.56
CA ASP A 111 5.55 34.48 3.43
C ASP A 111 5.10 35.71 4.26
N LYS A 112 5.65 35.87 5.48
CA LYS A 112 5.35 37.00 6.36
C LYS A 112 6.02 38.28 5.86
N THR A 113 7.23 38.17 5.34
CA THR A 113 7.97 39.29 4.75
C THR A 113 7.26 39.82 3.51
N CYS A 114 6.80 38.93 2.62
CA CYS A 114 6.02 39.28 1.44
C CYS A 114 4.70 39.97 1.80
N ARG A 115 3.99 39.48 2.84
CA ARG A 115 2.78 40.12 3.36
C ARG A 115 3.04 41.54 3.88
N LYS A 116 4.06 41.72 4.72
CA LYS A 116 4.46 43.05 5.22
C LYS A 116 4.80 44.01 4.09
N LEU A 117 5.48 43.52 3.05
CA LEU A 117 5.86 44.33 1.90
C LEU A 117 4.64 44.73 1.06
N ARG A 118 3.73 43.78 0.82
CA ARG A 118 2.44 44.03 0.15
C ARG A 118 1.65 45.11 0.87
N ASP A 119 1.51 45.00 2.19
CA ASP A 119 0.69 45.92 2.97
C ASP A 119 1.33 47.33 3.04
N LYS A 120 2.68 47.41 3.12
CA LYS A 120 3.41 48.68 3.16
C LYS A 120 3.35 49.46 1.84
N TYR A 121 3.52 48.77 0.70
CA TYR A 121 3.63 49.41 -0.61
C TYR A 121 2.35 49.30 -1.45
N LYS A 122 1.29 48.68 -0.90
CA LYS A 122 -0.03 48.49 -1.55
C LYS A 122 0.07 47.89 -2.96
N PHE A 123 0.88 46.84 -3.10
CA PHE A 123 0.99 46.13 -4.37
C PHE A 123 -0.36 45.50 -4.76
N LYS A 124 -0.71 45.58 -6.04
CA LYS A 124 -1.95 45.01 -6.60
C LYS A 124 -1.87 43.48 -6.77
N TYR A 125 -0.66 42.94 -6.78
CA TYR A 125 -0.37 41.53 -7.00
C TYR A 125 0.14 40.85 -5.72
N ASP A 126 -0.06 39.54 -5.62
CA ASP A 126 0.44 38.74 -4.51
C ASP A 126 1.91 38.35 -4.71
N ILE A 127 2.80 39.10 -4.07
CA ILE A 127 4.26 38.88 -4.12
C ILE A 127 4.63 37.48 -3.60
N ASN A 128 3.88 36.95 -2.63
CA ASN A 128 4.14 35.63 -2.08
C ASN A 128 3.90 34.54 -3.14
N ALA A 129 2.82 34.68 -3.93
CA ALA A 129 2.52 33.75 -5.01
C ALA A 129 3.59 33.80 -6.12
N ILE A 130 4.02 35.00 -6.52
CA ILE A 130 5.07 35.16 -7.54
C ILE A 130 6.39 34.55 -7.07
N LEU A 131 6.78 34.81 -5.82
CA LEU A 131 8.03 34.29 -5.27
C LEU A 131 7.99 32.76 -5.11
N SER A 132 6.86 32.23 -4.64
CA SER A 132 6.58 30.80 -4.59
C SER A 132 6.74 30.16 -5.98
N ASP A 133 6.07 30.70 -6.99
CA ASP A 133 6.16 30.17 -8.35
C ASP A 133 7.58 30.21 -8.91
N MET A 134 8.36 31.28 -8.66
CA MET A 134 9.76 31.34 -9.09
C MET A 134 10.68 30.31 -8.41
N ILE A 135 10.43 30.02 -7.13
CA ILE A 135 11.24 29.06 -6.35
C ILE A 135 10.87 27.63 -6.72
N PHE A 136 9.60 27.37 -6.99
CA PHE A 136 9.05 26.03 -7.17
C PHE A 136 8.91 25.58 -8.62
N ALA A 137 8.95 26.51 -9.59
CA ALA A 137 8.98 26.19 -11.03
C ALA A 137 10.38 25.86 -11.56
N ARG A 138 11.38 25.78 -10.68
CA ARG A 138 12.78 25.51 -11.00
C ARG A 138 13.17 24.08 -10.61
#